data_AF-A0A521G3C5-F1
#
_entry.id   AF-A0A521G3C5-F1
#
_cell.length_a   1.000
_cell.length_b   1.000
_cell.length_c   1.000
_cell.angle_alpha   90.00
_cell.angle_beta   90.00
_cell.angle_gamma   90.00
#
_symmetry.space_group_name_H-M   'P 1'
#
loop_
_entity.id
_entity.type
_entity.pdbx_description
1 polymer ?
#
loop_
_entity_poly.entity_id
_entity_poly.type
_entity_poly.pdbx_seq_one_letter_code
_entity_poly.pdbx_strand_id
1 'polypeptide(L)'
;MTLLERYQHWGEIVMRIFRFDLQAHFFWGFALTLLGVYWPPLYLSGIVVNVAKEALDLWSKKLWSWDDVLLGIAGSLAAFGYLYSQNLLIY
;
A
#
# COMPACT_ATOMS: atom_id res chain seq x y z
N MET A 1 3.98 28.60 -23.42
CA MET A 1 3.39 27.34 -22.93
C MET A 1 2.27 26.93 -23.87
N THR A 2 2.48 25.83 -24.58
CA THR A 2 1.52 25.19 -25.46
C THR A 2 0.46 24.43 -24.65
N LEU A 3 -0.69 24.12 -25.26
CA LEU A 3 -1.78 23.35 -24.63
C LEU A 3 -1.30 21.98 -24.12
N LEU A 4 -0.37 21.36 -24.85
CA LEU A 4 0.24 20.07 -24.51
C LEU A 4 1.09 20.16 -23.23
N GLU A 5 1.93 21.20 -23.11
CA GLU A 5 2.77 21.42 -21.92
C GLU A 5 1.94 21.68 -20.66
N ARG A 6 0.81 22.40 -20.79
CA ARG A 6 -0.12 22.58 -19.66
C ARG A 6 -0.75 21.25 -19.24
N TYR A 7 -1.16 20.43 -20.19
CA TYR A 7 -1.75 19.12 -19.89
C TYR A 7 -0.74 18.21 -19.18
N GLN A 8 0.52 18.20 -19.63
CA GLN A 8 1.59 17.44 -18.99
C GLN A 8 1.89 17.96 -17.59
N HIS A 9 1.95 19.28 -17.39
CA HIS A 9 2.20 19.89 -16.08
C HIS A 9 1.11 19.55 -15.06
N TRP A 10 -0.16 19.66 -15.44
CA TRP A 10 -1.27 19.26 -14.58
C TRP A 10 -1.30 17.75 -14.34
N GLY A 11 -0.97 16.94 -15.36
CA GLY A 11 -0.83 15.49 -15.22
C GLY A 11 0.23 15.10 -14.20
N GLU A 12 1.41 15.72 -14.25
CA GLU A 12 2.47 15.50 -13.26
C GLU A 12 2.05 15.93 -11.85
N ILE A 13 1.41 17.10 -11.70
CA ILE A 13 0.91 17.57 -10.41
C ILE A 13 -0.12 16.59 -9.83
N VAL A 14 -1.08 16.14 -10.64
CA VAL A 14 -2.09 15.17 -10.20
C VAL A 14 -1.44 13.86 -9.79
N MET A 15 -0.50 13.32 -10.60
CA MET A 15 0.21 12.09 -10.26
C MET A 15 1.07 12.24 -8.99
N ARG A 16 1.62 13.42 -8.75
CA ARG A 16 2.44 13.73 -7.57
C ARG A 16 1.60 13.96 -6.30
N ILE A 17 0.37 14.44 -6.43
CA ILE A 17 -0.57 14.62 -5.32
C ILE A 17 -1.25 13.31 -4.97
N PHE A 18 -1.76 12.58 -5.97
CA PHE A 18 -2.50 11.34 -5.73
C PHE A 18 -1.57 10.16 -5.40
N ARG A 19 -0.25 10.25 -5.71
CA ARG A 19 0.77 9.19 -5.55
C ARG A 19 0.12 7.80 -5.60
N PHE A 20 -0.44 7.44 -6.76
CA PHE A 20 -1.24 6.22 -6.90
C PHE A 20 -0.50 4.96 -6.45
N ASP A 21 0.82 4.91 -6.66
CA ASP A 21 1.70 3.88 -6.12
C ASP A 21 1.56 3.75 -4.60
N LEU A 22 1.53 4.87 -3.87
CA LEU A 22 1.46 4.91 -2.42
C LEU A 22 0.11 4.41 -1.88
N GLN A 23 -0.98 4.81 -2.54
CA GLN A 23 -2.33 4.35 -2.19
C GLN A 23 -2.51 2.85 -2.48
N ALA A 24 -1.89 2.34 -3.54
CA ALA A 24 -1.93 0.93 -3.86
C ALA A 24 -1.25 0.07 -2.77
N HIS A 25 -0.12 0.52 -2.21
CA HIS A 25 0.55 -0.19 -1.11
C HIS A 25 -0.32 -0.24 0.15
N PHE A 26 -0.97 0.87 0.49
CA PHE A 26 -1.96 0.91 1.58
C PHE A 26 -3.13 -0.06 1.32
N PHE A 27 -3.67 -0.05 0.11
CA PHE A 27 -4.80 -0.90 -0.27
C PHE A 27 -4.45 -2.39 -0.23
N TRP A 28 -3.25 -2.77 -0.68
CA TRP A 28 -2.76 -4.15 -0.62
C TRP A 28 -2.58 -4.64 0.81
N GLY A 29 -1.94 -3.84 1.68
CA GLY A 29 -1.80 -4.17 3.10
C GLY A 29 -3.16 -4.32 3.78
N PHE A 30 -4.09 -3.41 3.51
CA PHE A 30 -5.45 -3.44 4.05
C PHE A 30 -6.24 -4.67 3.58
N ALA A 31 -6.31 -4.92 2.27
CA ALA A 31 -7.10 -6.00 1.69
C ALA A 31 -6.58 -7.39 2.10
N LEU A 32 -5.26 -7.61 2.10
CA LEU A 32 -4.66 -8.89 2.47
C LEU A 32 -4.85 -9.18 3.97
N THR A 33 -4.76 -8.16 4.82
CA THR A 33 -5.00 -8.28 6.26
C THR A 33 -6.48 -8.56 6.55
N LEU A 34 -7.41 -7.93 5.82
CA LEU A 34 -8.84 -8.18 5.93
C LEU A 34 -9.21 -9.61 5.49
N LEU A 35 -8.62 -10.09 4.40
CA LEU A 35 -8.77 -11.47 3.91
C LEU A 35 -8.12 -12.50 4.84
N GLY A 36 -7.11 -12.09 5.61
CA GLY A 36 -6.44 -12.90 6.64
C GLY A 36 -7.38 -13.45 7.72
N VAL A 37 -8.56 -12.85 7.91
CA VAL A 37 -9.62 -13.38 8.80
C VAL A 37 -10.09 -14.77 8.37
N TYR A 38 -10.23 -14.98 7.06
CA TYR A 38 -10.72 -16.25 6.52
C TYR A 38 -9.61 -17.30 6.40
N TRP A 39 -8.35 -16.85 6.31
CA TRP A 39 -7.21 -17.75 6.19
C TRP A 39 -5.97 -17.10 6.86
N PRO A 40 -5.58 -17.56 8.07
CA PRO A 40 -4.53 -16.95 8.88
C PRO A 40 -3.17 -16.70 8.19
N PRO A 41 -2.70 -17.53 7.23
CA PRO A 41 -1.46 -17.26 6.49
C PRO A 41 -1.52 -16.00 5.63
N LEU A 42 -2.71 -15.59 5.17
CA LEU A 42 -2.88 -14.36 4.37
C LEU A 42 -2.61 -13.09 5.19
N TYR A 43 -2.77 -13.17 6.51
CA TYR A 43 -2.45 -12.07 7.42
C TYR A 43 -0.94 -11.71 7.33
N LEU A 44 -0.08 -12.73 7.36
CA LEU A 44 1.37 -12.57 7.14
C LEU A 44 1.70 -12.20 5.70
N SER A 45 0.91 -12.67 4.73
CA SER A 45 1.12 -12.36 3.32
C SER A 45 0.99 -10.86 3.01
N GLY A 46 0.15 -10.11 3.74
CA GLY A 46 0.05 -8.66 3.59
C GLY A 46 1.38 -7.93 3.80
N ILE A 47 2.09 -8.33 4.86
CA ILE A 47 3.42 -7.79 5.19
C ILE A 47 4.48 -8.33 4.22
N VAL A 48 4.43 -9.63 3.91
CA VAL A 48 5.41 -10.29 3.01
C VAL A 48 5.32 -9.72 1.59
N VAL A 49 4.13 -9.48 1.06
CA VAL A 49 3.94 -8.89 -0.27
C VAL A 49 4.48 -7.46 -0.29
N ASN A 50 4.27 -6.69 0.78
CA ASN A 50 4.80 -5.33 0.87
C ASN A 50 6.34 -5.33 0.89
N VAL A 51 6.95 -6.19 1.71
CA VAL A 51 8.41 -6.34 1.78
C VAL A 51 8.99 -6.88 0.47
N ALA A 52 8.35 -7.86 -0.17
CA ALA A 52 8.81 -8.44 -1.43
C ALA A 52 8.75 -7.44 -2.59
N LYS A 53 7.69 -6.63 -2.64
CA LYS A 53 7.50 -5.60 -3.66
C LYS A 53 8.52 -4.46 -3.49
N GLU A 54 8.83 -4.11 -2.25
CA GLU A 54 9.86 -3.12 -1.95
C GLU A 54 11.27 -3.62 -2.20
N ALA A 55 11.56 -4.90 -1.91
CA ALA A 55 12.81 -5.55 -2.31
C ALA A 55 12.99 -5.58 -3.84
N LEU A 56 11.91 -5.76 -4.60
CA LEU A 56 11.91 -5.67 -6.06
C LEU A 56 12.13 -4.23 -6.56
N ASP A 57 11.51 -3.23 -5.93
CA ASP A 57 11.73 -1.83 -6.31
C ASP A 57 13.15 -1.38 -5.92
N LEU A 58 13.72 -1.91 -4.84
CA LEU A 58 15.13 -1.72 -4.47
C LEU A 58 16.08 -2.29 -5.51
N TRP A 59 15.80 -3.50 -5.99
CA TRP A 59 16.59 -4.14 -7.04
C TRP A 59 16.53 -3.33 -8.34
N SER A 60 15.33 -2.85 -8.71
CA SER A 60 15.09 -2.19 -9.99
C SER A 60 15.56 -0.73 -10.02
N LYS A 61 15.32 0.04 -8.95
CA LYS A 61 15.55 1.49 -8.91
C LYS A 61 16.65 1.95 -7.94
N LYS A 62 17.25 1.05 -7.15
CA LYS A 62 18.29 1.33 -6.12
C LYS A 62 17.90 2.37 -5.05
N LEU A 63 16.64 2.76 -4.95
CA LEU A 63 16.14 3.71 -3.96
C LEU A 63 15.18 2.99 -3.00
N TRP A 64 15.53 2.98 -1.72
CA TRP A 64 14.66 2.49 -0.65
C TRP A 64 13.65 3.58 -0.30
N SER A 65 12.35 3.31 -0.47
CA SER A 65 11.28 4.27 -0.18
C SER A 65 10.54 3.86 1.09
N TRP A 66 11.02 4.34 2.23
CA TRP A 66 10.42 4.06 3.54
C TRP A 66 8.94 4.45 3.66
N ASP A 67 8.47 5.38 2.83
CA ASP A 67 7.05 5.76 2.73
C ASP A 67 6.16 4.57 2.33
N ASP A 68 6.65 3.70 1.43
CA ASP A 68 5.87 2.57 0.89
C ASP A 68 5.76 1.42 1.91
N VAL A 69 6.80 1.16 2.72
CA VAL A 69 6.72 0.25 3.89
C VAL A 69 5.64 0.75 4.85
N LEU A 70 5.73 2.04 5.21
CA LEU A 70 5.02 2.60 6.34
C LEU A 70 3.52 2.68 6.06
N LEU A 71 3.12 2.93 4.81
CA LEU A 71 1.71 2.87 4.39
C LEU A 71 1.16 1.45 4.28
N GLY A 72 1.95 0.46 3.86
CA GLY A 72 1.48 -0.94 3.90
C GLY A 72 1.30 -1.45 5.33
N ILE A 73 2.17 -1.05 6.25
CA ILE A 73 2.01 -1.32 7.70
C ILE A 73 0.79 -0.58 8.25
N ALA A 74 0.59 0.69 7.90
CA ALA A 74 -0.57 1.48 8.33
C ALA A 74 -1.89 0.87 7.82
N GLY A 75 -1.93 0.40 6.56
CA GLY A 75 -3.08 -0.31 6.01
C GLY A 75 -3.39 -1.61 6.73
N SER A 76 -2.35 -2.37 7.10
CA SER A 76 -2.49 -3.61 7.87
C SER A 76 -2.96 -3.33 9.30
N LEU A 77 -2.44 -2.30 9.97
CA LEU A 77 -2.90 -1.88 11.30
C LEU A 77 -4.34 -1.37 11.28
N ALA A 78 -4.73 -0.62 10.25
CA ALA A 78 -6.11 -0.14 10.08
C ALA A 78 -7.08 -1.31 9.88
N ALA A 79 -6.71 -2.30 9.05
CA ALA A 79 -7.48 -3.52 8.89
C ALA A 79 -7.58 -4.30 10.22
N PHE A 80 -6.48 -4.45 10.96
CA PHE A 80 -6.51 -5.10 12.28
C PHE A 80 -7.44 -4.38 13.27
N GLY A 81 -7.36 -3.05 13.36
CA GLY A 81 -8.23 -2.25 14.21
C GLY A 81 -9.71 -2.38 13.81
N TYR A 82 -10.00 -2.46 12.51
CA TYR A 82 -11.34 -2.73 12.01
C TYR A 82 -11.84 -4.12 12.43
N LEU A 83 -11.01 -5.16 12.28
CA LEU A 83 -11.36 -6.53 12.67
C LEU A 83 -11.53 -6.70 14.17
N TYR A 84 -10.71 -6.00 14.97
CA TYR A 84 -10.86 -5.91 16.41
C TYR A 84 -12.19 -5.25 16.81
N SER A 85 -12.56 -4.15 16.15
CA SER A 85 -13.85 -3.48 16.34
C SER A 85 -15.04 -4.40 16.04
N GLN A 86 -14.89 -5.30 15.06
CA GLN A 86 -15.93 -6.26 14.69
C GLN A 86 -15.95 -7.55 15.55
N ASN A 87 -15.10 -7.68 16.58
CA ASN A 87 -14.94 -8.90 17.40
C ASN A 87 -14.62 -10.19 16.59
N LEU A 88 -14.16 -10.06 15.34
CA LEU A 88 -13.84 -11.20 14.46
C LEU A 88 -12.47 -11.84 14.77
N LEU A 89 -11.70 -11.26 15.69
CA LEU A 89 -10.40 -11.77 16.14
C LEU A 89 -10.49 -12.76 17.31
N ILE A 90 -11.67 -12.96 17.89
CA ILE A 90 -11.88 -13.89 19.01
C ILE A 90 -12.36 -15.23 18.43
N TYR A 91 -11.43 -16.17 18.29
CA TYR A 91 -11.70 -17.61 18.28
C TYR A 91 -11.02 -18.24 19.49
#